data_AF-A0AAW9PR01-F1
#
_entry.id   AF-A0AAW9PR01-F1
#
_cell.length_a   1.000
_cell.length_b   1.000
_cell.length_c   1.000
_cell.angle_alpha   90.00
_cell.angle_beta   90.00
_cell.angle_gamma   90.00
#
_symmetry.space_group_name_H-M   'P 1'
#
loop_
_entity.id
_entity.type
_entity.pdbx_description
1 polymer ?
#
loop_
_entity_poly.entity_id
_entity_poly.type
_entity_poly.pdbx_seq_one_letter_code
_entity_poly.pdbx_strand_id
1 'polypeptide(L)' 'MSDFNRGIMKFDGADSPVAIALSAVVVLSAIGVLLWWGFQSAYM' A
#
# COMPACT_ATOMS: atom_id res chain seq x y z
N MET A 1 -14.66 1.34 7.99
CA MET A 1 -14.37 0.81 6.64
C MET A 1 -15.62 0.62 5.79
N SER A 2 -16.81 0.40 6.36
CA SER A 2 -18.05 0.20 5.58
C SER A 2 -18.41 1.34 4.62
N ASP A 3 -18.00 2.59 4.88
CA ASP A 3 -18.28 3.72 3.98
C ASP A 3 -17.52 3.67 2.64
N PHE A 4 -16.37 3.00 2.58
CA PHE A 4 -15.63 2.80 1.33
C PHE A 4 -16.23 1.68 0.48
N ASN A 5 -16.90 0.71 1.10
CA ASN A 5 -17.51 -0.43 0.42
C ASN A 5 -18.88 -0.08 -0.21
N ARG A 6 -18.93 0.99 -1.00
CA ARG A 6 -20.12 1.49 -1.71
C ARG A 6 -19.77 2.05 -3.09
N GLY A 7 -20.78 2.16 -3.96
CA GLY A 7 -20.62 2.73 -5.29
C GLY A 7 -19.55 2.01 -6.11
N ILE A 8 -18.67 2.78 -6.75
CA ILE A 8 -17.60 2.24 -7.61
C ILE A 8 -16.42 1.64 -6.86
N MET A 9 -16.30 1.87 -5.54
CA MET A 9 -15.21 1.35 -4.72
C MET A 9 -15.61 0.10 -3.92
N LYS A 10 -16.75 -0.50 -4.27
CA LYS A 10 -17.25 -1.73 -3.66
C LYS A 10 -16.49 -2.94 -4.22
N PHE A 11 -15.42 -3.33 -3.55
CA PHE A 11 -14.63 -4.51 -3.92
C PHE A 11 -14.75 -5.58 -2.84
N ASP A 12 -15.09 -6.80 -3.28
CA ASP A 12 -15.24 -7.92 -2.36
C ASP A 12 -13.89 -8.31 -1.74
N GLY A 13 -13.89 -8.53 -0.42
CA GLY A 13 -12.69 -8.88 0.35
C GLY A 13 -11.61 -7.80 0.49
N ALA A 14 -11.79 -6.61 -0.10
CA ALA A 14 -10.78 -5.54 -0.05
C ALA A 14 -10.50 -5.02 1.37
N ASP A 15 -11.53 -4.98 2.23
CA ASP A 15 -11.40 -4.59 3.64
C ASP A 15 -11.01 -5.77 4.56
N SER A 16 -10.68 -6.94 4.01
CA SER A 16 -10.27 -8.08 4.84
C SER A 16 -8.89 -7.82 5.48
N PRO A 17 -8.65 -8.24 6.74
CA PRO A 17 -7.37 -8.01 7.41
C PRO A 17 -6.17 -8.54 6.62
N VAL A 18 -6.35 -9.66 5.91
CA VAL A 18 -5.31 -10.27 5.08
C VAL A 18 -4.99 -9.41 3.85
N ALA A 19 -6.02 -8.92 3.14
CA ALA A 19 -5.82 -8.07 1.97
C ALA A 19 -5.13 -6.74 2.35
N ILE A 20 -5.52 -6.16 3.49
CA ILE A 20 -4.90 -4.95 4.02
C ILE A 20 -3.44 -5.19 4.39
N ALA A 21 -3.13 -6.30 5.08
CA ALA A 21 -1.74 -6.61 5.45
C ALA A 21 -0.83 -6.79 4.22
N LEU A 22 -1.29 -7.54 3.21
CA LEU A 22 -0.53 -7.78 1.99
C LEU A 22 -0.32 -6.48 1.19
N SER A 23 -1.36 -5.68 1.01
CA SER A 23 -1.26 -4.40 0.28
C SER A 23 -0.37 -3.40 1.02
N ALA A 24 -0.45 -3.35 2.36
CA ALA A 24 0.43 -2.51 3.17
C ALA A 24 1.91 -2.89 3.00
N VAL A 25 2.24 -4.19 3.02
CA VAL A 25 3.63 -4.65 2.79
C VAL A 25 4.13 -4.21 1.41
N VAL A 26 3.32 -4.34 0.37
CA VAL A 26 3.69 -3.92 -0.99
C VAL A 26 3.92 -2.40 -1.06
N VAL A 27 3.00 -1.60 -0.54
CA VAL A 27 3.10 -0.13 -0.60
C VAL A 27 4.28 0.37 0.25
N LEU A 28 4.44 -0.12 1.48
CA LEU A 28 5.52 0.33 2.36
C LEU A 28 6.90 -0.12 1.88
N SER A 29 7.03 -1.33 1.33
CA SER A 29 8.29 -1.78 0.74
C SER A 29 8.66 -0.96 -0.49
N ALA A 30 7.71 -0.66 -1.38
CA ALA A 30 7.95 0.21 -2.53
C ALA A 30 8.44 1.60 -2.10
N ILE A 31 7.77 2.21 -1.12
CA ILE A 31 8.20 3.50 -0.55
C ILE A 31 9.61 3.37 0.06
N GLY A 32 9.87 2.33 0.86
CA GLY A 32 11.18 2.10 1.47
C GLY A 32 12.30 1.95 0.45
N VAL A 33 12.06 1.21 -0.64
CA VAL A 33 13.00 1.06 -1.76
C VAL A 33 13.24 2.40 -2.45
N LEU A 34 12.21 3.20 -2.70
CA LEU A 34 12.35 4.51 -3.33
C LEU A 34 13.14 5.48 -2.46
N LEU A 35 12.91 5.49 -1.14
CA LEU A 35 13.66 6.31 -0.21
C LEU A 35 15.14 5.88 -0.15
N TRP A 36 15.39 4.58 -0.01
CA TRP A 36 16.74 4.02 -0.02
C TRP A 36 17.48 4.37 -1.30
N TRP A 37 16.84 4.12 -2.45
CA TRP A 37 17.43 4.37 -3.76
C TRP A 37 17.67 5.85 -4.00
N GLY A 38 16.73 6.71 -3.60
CA GLY A 38 16.88 8.16 -3.67
C GLY A 38 18.06 8.65 -2.83
N PHE A 39 18.20 8.16 -1.60
CA PHE A 39 19.31 8.52 -0.74
C PHE A 39 20.66 8.08 -1.33
N GLN A 40 20.74 6.83 -1.78
CA GLN A 40 21.94 6.28 -2.42
C GLN A 40 22.30 6.98 -3.73
N SER A 41 21.32 7.41 -4.53
CA SER A 41 21.60 8.02 -5.83
C SER A 41 21.94 9.50 -5.73
N ALA A 42 21.42 10.19 -4.71
CA ALA A 42 21.54 11.65 -4.60
C ALA A 42 22.68 12.10 -3.68
N TYR A 43 23.04 11.32 -2.67
CA TYR A 43 23.97 11.76 -1.62
C TYR A 43 25.18 10.86 -1.40
N MET A 44 25.07 9.57 -1.71
CA MET A 44 26.18 8.61 -1.60
C MET A 44 26.86 8.42 -2.95
#